data_AF-A0A7L3LJ14-F1
#
_entry.id   AF-A0A7L3LJ14-F1
#
_cell.length_a   1.000
_cell.length_b   1.000
_cell.length_c   1.000
_cell.angle_alpha   90.00
_cell.angle_beta   90.00
_cell.angle_gamma   90.00
#
_symmetry.space_group_name_H-M   'P 1'
#
loop_
_entity.id
_entity.type
_entity.pdbx_description
1 polymer ?
#
loop_
_entity_poly.entity_id
_entity_poly.type
_entity_poly.pdbx_seq_one_letter_code
_entity_poly.pdbx_strand_id
1 'polypeptide(L)'
;SCPTSHFPTPQAAFAHLALAFRCDVFTLQQRVQVEKRARDAAEENIQQELGQCRAALERLSPSCTDTSCKESLEQLQHSLTVLAAAIERATSAAENLGAVHQEARMSRAAEVMVQHVENLKRHHMREHAELEEMKRLIQQNSRNRQLAETQGECGAHPQPHPLQGSARRRVSIAVIPKQLLVRTHVRG
;
A
#
# COMPACT_ATOMS: atom_id res chain seq x y z
N SER A 1 -0.11 -27.51 -14.47
CA SER A 1 0.06 -27.07 -13.07
C SER A 1 0.06 -25.55 -13.05
N CYS A 2 -1.01 -24.92 -12.59
CA CYS A 2 -1.08 -23.46 -12.48
C CYS A 2 -0.10 -22.99 -11.39
N PRO A 3 0.63 -21.89 -11.57
CA PRO A 3 1.49 -21.36 -10.52
C PRO A 3 0.58 -20.88 -9.38
N THR A 4 0.80 -21.45 -8.19
CA THR A 4 0.20 -20.99 -6.93
C THR A 4 0.37 -19.48 -6.83
N SER A 5 -0.73 -18.72 -6.76
CA SER A 5 -0.70 -17.28 -6.56
C SER A 5 -0.06 -17.01 -5.20
N HIS A 6 1.24 -16.78 -5.19
CA HIS A 6 1.96 -16.46 -3.97
C HIS A 6 1.58 -15.03 -3.60
N PHE A 7 0.63 -14.88 -2.68
CA PHE A 7 0.30 -13.56 -2.14
C PHE A 7 1.56 -12.96 -1.51
N PRO A 8 1.92 -11.71 -1.84
CA PRO A 8 3.10 -11.06 -1.26
C PRO A 8 2.94 -10.95 0.26
N THR A 9 4.05 -11.12 0.99
CA THR A 9 4.05 -10.87 2.44
C THR A 9 3.64 -9.42 2.70
N PRO A 10 3.05 -9.10 3.88
CA PRO A 10 2.64 -7.72 4.19
C PRO A 10 3.78 -6.70 4.06
N GLN A 11 5.02 -7.10 4.36
CA GLN A 11 6.22 -6.29 4.20
C GLN A 11 6.55 -6.04 2.72
N ALA A 12 6.46 -7.06 1.87
CA ALA A 12 6.67 -6.92 0.43
C ALA A 12 5.57 -6.03 -0.19
N ALA A 13 4.30 -6.25 0.18
CA ALA A 13 3.19 -5.43 -0.29
C ALA A 13 3.37 -3.94 0.06
N PHE A 14 3.79 -3.63 1.29
CA PHE A 14 4.11 -2.26 1.70
C PHE A 14 5.29 -1.67 0.92
N ALA A 15 6.38 -2.41 0.74
CA ALA A 15 7.55 -1.91 0.01
C ALA A 15 7.22 -1.60 -1.46
N HIS A 16 6.45 -2.46 -2.12
CA HIS A 16 5.95 -2.22 -3.47
C HIS A 16 5.03 -1.00 -3.53
N LEU A 17 4.09 -0.88 -2.58
CA LEU A 17 3.19 0.25 -2.49
C LEU A 17 3.96 1.58 -2.29
N ALA A 18 4.93 1.60 -1.38
CA ALA A 18 5.74 2.78 -1.10
C ALA A 18 6.56 3.23 -2.31
N LEU A 19 7.14 2.30 -3.07
CA LEU A 19 7.84 2.61 -4.30
C LEU A 19 6.89 3.18 -5.36
N ALA A 20 5.74 2.50 -5.58
CA ALA A 20 4.74 2.96 -6.53
C ALA A 20 4.24 4.37 -6.19
N PHE A 21 3.98 4.65 -4.91
CA PHE A 21 3.52 5.96 -4.45
C PHE A 21 4.55 7.05 -4.69
N ARG A 22 5.85 6.78 -4.47
CA ARG A 22 6.92 7.74 -4.77
C ARG A 22 7.02 8.06 -6.26
N CYS A 23 6.88 7.05 -7.12
CA CYS A 23 6.84 7.25 -8.58
C CYS A 23 5.61 8.05 -9.01
N ASP A 24 4.44 7.74 -8.43
CA ASP A 24 3.19 8.46 -8.70
C ASP A 24 3.34 9.94 -8.31
N VAL A 25 3.83 10.25 -7.11
CA VAL A 25 4.04 11.63 -6.64
C VAL A 25 4.99 12.40 -7.56
N PHE A 26 6.08 11.78 -8.01
CA PHE A 26 7.05 12.44 -8.90
C PHE A 26 6.45 12.88 -10.24
N THR A 27 5.51 12.09 -10.79
CA THR A 27 4.91 12.36 -12.12
C THR A 27 3.53 13.02 -12.04
N LEU A 28 2.93 13.12 -10.85
CA LEU A 28 1.53 13.51 -10.67
C LEU A 28 1.21 14.88 -11.26
N GLN A 29 2.03 15.90 -10.96
CA GLN A 29 1.77 17.27 -11.45
C GLN A 29 1.74 17.35 -12.97
N GLN A 30 2.69 16.70 -13.64
CA GLN A 30 2.75 16.68 -15.10
C GLN A 30 1.54 15.96 -15.68
N ARG A 31 1.16 14.81 -15.12
CA ARG A 31 -0.02 14.05 -15.56
C ARG A 31 -1.30 14.87 -15.39
N VAL A 32 -1.52 15.50 -14.23
CA VAL A 32 -2.67 16.37 -13.97
C VAL A 32 -2.72 17.52 -14.98
N GLN A 33 -1.59 18.15 -15.27
CA GLN A 33 -1.54 19.27 -16.21
C GLN A 33 -1.87 18.85 -17.65
N VAL A 34 -1.40 17.66 -18.08
CA VAL A 34 -1.69 17.11 -19.41
C VAL A 34 -3.16 16.74 -19.53
N GLU A 35 -3.71 16.01 -18.55
CA GLU A 35 -5.13 15.62 -18.53
C GLU A 35 -6.05 16.85 -18.51
N LYS A 36 -5.72 17.86 -17.70
CA LYS A 36 -6.50 19.10 -17.67
C LYS A 36 -6.52 19.79 -19.03
N ARG A 37 -5.37 19.92 -19.71
CA ARG A 37 -5.31 20.52 -21.04
C ARG A 37 -6.11 19.73 -22.07
N ALA A 38 -6.02 18.41 -22.03
CA ALA A 38 -6.76 17.53 -22.94
C ALA A 38 -8.27 17.69 -22.74
N ARG A 39 -8.74 17.74 -21.48
CA ARG A 39 -10.13 18.02 -21.13
C ARG A 39 -10.57 19.39 -21.61
N ASP A 40 -9.83 20.45 -21.25
CA ASP A 40 -10.19 21.83 -21.59
C ASP A 40 -10.31 21.99 -23.12
N ALA A 41 -9.39 21.39 -23.89
CA ALA A 41 -9.46 21.38 -25.35
C ALA A 41 -10.67 20.59 -25.90
N ALA A 42 -11.01 19.44 -25.29
CA ALA A 42 -12.19 18.68 -25.69
C ALA A 42 -13.49 19.45 -25.40
N GLU A 43 -13.60 20.10 -24.25
CA GLU A 43 -14.75 20.92 -23.87
C GLU A 43 -14.90 22.14 -24.78
N GLU A 44 -13.81 22.85 -25.07
CA GLU A 44 -13.81 23.99 -26.00
C GLU A 44 -14.27 23.56 -27.41
N ASN A 45 -13.72 22.45 -27.92
CA ASN A 45 -14.12 21.90 -29.23
C ASN A 45 -15.62 21.56 -29.26
N ILE A 46 -16.14 20.90 -28.22
CA ILE A 46 -17.56 20.56 -28.15
C ILE A 46 -18.43 21.81 -28.10
N GLN A 47 -18.05 22.82 -27.31
CA GLN A 47 -18.77 24.09 -27.25
C GLN A 47 -18.77 24.79 -28.61
N GLN A 48 -17.64 24.76 -29.32
CA GLN A 48 -17.52 25.35 -30.65
C GLN A 48 -18.43 24.62 -31.65
N GLU A 49 -18.42 23.29 -31.69
CA GLU A 49 -19.28 22.48 -32.58
C GLU A 49 -20.77 22.70 -32.30
N LEU A 50 -21.17 22.72 -31.02
CA LEU A 50 -22.54 23.03 -30.63
C LEU A 50 -22.94 24.45 -31.04
N GLY A 51 -22.03 25.42 -30.91
CA GLY A 51 -22.23 26.80 -31.34
C GLY A 51 -22.40 26.91 -32.86
N GLN A 52 -21.54 26.23 -33.63
CA GLN A 52 -21.65 26.17 -35.10
C GLN A 52 -22.98 25.54 -35.55
N CYS A 53 -23.40 24.47 -34.89
CA CYS A 53 -24.68 23.83 -35.17
C CYS A 53 -25.86 24.79 -34.89
N ARG A 54 -25.87 25.51 -33.76
CA ARG A 54 -26.90 26.54 -33.49
C ARG A 54 -26.92 27.63 -34.55
N ALA A 55 -25.75 28.17 -34.89
CA ALA A 55 -25.63 29.20 -35.93
C ALA A 55 -26.09 28.69 -37.31
N ALA A 56 -25.90 27.41 -37.62
CA ALA A 56 -26.43 26.81 -38.85
C ALA A 56 -27.97 26.73 -38.84
N LEU A 57 -28.58 26.35 -37.71
CA LEU A 57 -30.04 26.33 -37.57
C LEU A 57 -30.66 27.72 -37.66
N GLU A 58 -30.02 28.73 -37.05
CA GLU A 58 -30.46 30.12 -37.14
C GLU A 58 -30.42 30.64 -38.58
N ARG A 59 -29.37 30.29 -39.35
CA ARG A 59 -29.27 30.65 -40.78
C ARG A 59 -30.31 29.95 -41.65
N LEU A 60 -30.73 28.73 -41.29
CA LEU A 60 -31.75 27.98 -42.02
C LEU A 60 -33.18 28.43 -41.69
N SER A 61 -33.39 28.99 -40.49
CA SER A 61 -34.68 29.49 -40.01
C SER A 61 -35.44 30.37 -41.02
N PRO A 62 -34.86 31.42 -41.63
CA PRO A 62 -35.56 32.27 -42.60
C PRO A 62 -35.90 31.55 -43.92
N SER A 63 -35.22 30.46 -44.26
CA SER A 63 -35.49 29.68 -45.47
C SER A 63 -36.62 28.66 -45.30
N CYS A 64 -37.00 28.31 -44.06
CA CYS A 64 -38.14 27.44 -43.77
C CYS A 64 -39.45 28.23 -43.77
N THR A 65 -40.19 28.18 -44.87
CA THR A 65 -41.49 28.85 -44.99
C THR A 65 -42.67 27.96 -44.60
N ASP A 66 -42.56 26.66 -44.83
CA ASP A 66 -43.60 25.67 -44.55
C ASP A 66 -43.62 25.25 -43.08
N THR A 67 -44.81 24.89 -42.60
CA THR A 67 -45.03 24.50 -41.19
C THR A 67 -44.20 23.28 -40.80
N SER A 68 -44.05 22.30 -41.70
CA SER A 68 -43.29 21.07 -41.43
C SER A 68 -41.78 21.33 -41.27
N CYS A 69 -41.18 22.19 -42.09
CA CYS A 69 -39.78 22.62 -41.96
C CYS A 69 -39.55 23.38 -40.65
N LYS A 70 -40.49 24.23 -40.23
CA LYS A 70 -40.42 24.95 -38.95
C LYS A 70 -40.48 24.00 -37.75
N GLU A 71 -41.42 23.07 -37.74
CA GLU A 71 -41.52 22.03 -36.69
C GLU A 71 -40.24 21.19 -36.61
N SER A 72 -39.68 20.81 -37.77
CA SER A 72 -38.42 20.05 -37.83
C SER A 72 -37.23 20.86 -37.29
N LEU A 73 -37.15 22.16 -37.59
CA LEU A 73 -36.12 23.05 -37.03
C LEU A 73 -36.25 23.21 -35.52
N GLU A 74 -37.47 23.40 -35.01
CA GLU A 74 -37.73 23.49 -33.57
C GLU A 74 -37.35 22.20 -32.86
N GLN A 75 -37.69 21.05 -33.44
CA GLN A 75 -37.29 19.75 -32.92
C GLN A 75 -35.77 19.60 -32.88
N LEU A 76 -35.08 20.05 -33.93
CA LEU A 76 -33.61 19.97 -34.01
C LEU A 76 -32.93 20.91 -32.99
N GLN A 77 -33.46 22.12 -32.77
CA GLN A 77 -32.99 23.02 -31.71
C GLN A 77 -33.21 22.43 -30.31
N HIS A 78 -34.36 21.78 -30.11
CA HIS A 78 -34.64 21.09 -28.85
C HIS A 78 -33.67 19.92 -28.64
N SER A 79 -33.46 19.07 -29.65
CA SER A 79 -32.50 17.96 -29.60
C SER A 79 -31.08 18.45 -29.32
N LEU A 80 -30.65 19.56 -29.90
CA LEU A 80 -29.34 20.14 -29.66
C LEU A 80 -29.19 20.65 -28.21
N THR A 81 -30.25 21.22 -27.65
CA THR A 81 -30.26 21.64 -26.24
C THR A 81 -30.18 20.45 -25.30
N VAL A 82 -30.94 19.39 -25.57
CA VAL A 82 -30.88 18.13 -24.83
C VAL A 82 -29.49 17.49 -24.94
N LEU A 83 -28.89 17.50 -26.13
CA LEU A 83 -27.54 16.99 -26.37
C LEU A 83 -26.49 17.76 -25.56
N ALA A 84 -26.53 19.08 -25.57
CA ALA A 84 -25.61 19.91 -24.79
C ALA A 84 -25.68 19.57 -23.29
N ALA A 85 -26.89 19.49 -22.73
CA ALA A 85 -27.10 19.12 -21.33
C ALA A 85 -26.68 17.66 -21.03
N ALA A 86 -26.86 16.75 -21.99
CA ALA A 86 -26.43 15.36 -21.84
C ALA A 86 -24.91 15.23 -21.82
N ILE A 87 -24.21 16.00 -22.67
CA ILE A 87 -22.75 16.07 -22.68
C ILE A 87 -22.22 16.59 -21.34
N GLU A 88 -22.76 17.71 -20.84
CA GLU A 88 -22.35 18.29 -19.55
C GLU A 88 -22.52 17.32 -18.39
N ARG A 89 -23.65 16.60 -18.35
CA ARG A 89 -23.88 15.54 -17.36
C ARG A 89 -22.88 14.39 -17.53
N ALA A 90 -22.59 13.98 -18.75
CA ALA A 90 -21.67 12.88 -19.03
C ALA A 90 -20.23 13.23 -18.63
N THR A 91 -19.74 14.43 -18.96
CA THR A 91 -18.40 14.89 -18.56
C THR A 91 -18.28 14.99 -17.05
N SER A 92 -19.27 15.60 -16.39
CA SER A 92 -19.31 15.71 -14.91
C SER A 92 -19.36 14.33 -14.24
N ALA A 93 -20.14 13.39 -14.77
CA ALA A 93 -20.21 12.03 -14.24
C ALA A 93 -18.88 11.28 -14.43
N ALA A 94 -18.21 11.45 -15.57
CA ALA A 94 -16.90 10.85 -15.83
C ALA A 94 -15.82 11.38 -14.88
N GLU A 95 -15.79 12.70 -14.62
CA GLU A 95 -14.89 13.31 -13.64
C GLU A 95 -15.12 12.76 -12.22
N ASN A 96 -16.38 12.75 -11.77
CA ASN A 96 -16.74 12.25 -10.44
C ASN A 96 -16.41 10.77 -10.27
N LEU A 97 -16.69 9.94 -11.28
CA LEU A 97 -16.35 8.51 -11.26
C LEU A 97 -14.83 8.30 -11.19
N GLY A 98 -14.06 9.09 -11.94
CA GLY A 98 -12.60 9.09 -11.86
C GLY A 98 -12.09 9.45 -10.47
N ALA A 99 -12.69 10.47 -9.83
CA ALA A 99 -12.36 10.87 -8.47
C ALA A 99 -12.66 9.75 -7.45
N VAL A 100 -13.83 9.11 -7.53
CA VAL A 100 -14.23 8.01 -6.63
C VAL A 100 -13.31 6.79 -6.80
N HIS A 101 -12.96 6.41 -8.04
CA HIS A 101 -12.00 5.33 -8.26
C HIS A 101 -10.62 5.64 -7.68
N GLN A 102 -10.18 6.89 -7.79
CA GLN A 102 -8.93 7.32 -7.19
C GLN A 102 -8.99 7.30 -5.66
N GLU A 103 -10.11 7.72 -5.06
CA GLU A 103 -10.34 7.62 -3.62
C GLU A 103 -10.30 6.16 -3.14
N ALA A 104 -11.05 5.27 -3.79
CA ALA A 104 -11.05 3.84 -3.46
C ALA A 104 -9.64 3.21 -3.52
N ARG A 105 -8.85 3.59 -4.53
CA ARG A 105 -7.44 3.18 -4.65
C ARG A 105 -6.60 3.68 -3.48
N MET A 106 -6.80 4.93 -3.05
CA MET A 106 -6.07 5.52 -1.92
C MET A 106 -6.48 4.93 -0.57
N SER A 107 -7.77 4.63 -0.37
CA SER A 107 -8.26 3.91 0.81
C SER A 107 -7.60 2.55 0.95
N ARG A 108 -7.50 1.79 -0.15
CA ARG A 108 -6.83 0.49 -0.15
C ARG A 108 -5.32 0.60 0.15
N ALA A 109 -4.66 1.64 -0.36
CA ALA A 109 -3.27 1.91 -0.04
C ALA A 109 -3.09 2.20 1.46
N ALA A 110 -3.98 3.01 2.04
CA ALA A 110 -3.96 3.33 3.46
C ALA A 110 -4.13 2.08 4.34
N GLU A 111 -5.01 1.14 3.97
CA GLU A 111 -5.17 -0.15 4.67
C GLU A 111 -3.85 -0.95 4.73
N VAL A 112 -3.13 -1.05 3.62
CA VAL A 112 -1.83 -1.76 3.57
C VAL A 112 -0.82 -1.07 4.48
N MET A 113 -0.81 0.27 4.52
CA MET A 113 0.06 1.05 5.40
C MET A 113 -0.28 0.84 6.88
N VAL A 114 -1.56 0.89 7.26
CA VAL A 114 -2.04 0.62 8.62
C VAL A 114 -1.65 -0.79 9.03
N GLN A 115 -1.90 -1.78 8.17
CA GLN A 115 -1.55 -3.16 8.45
C GLN A 115 -0.05 -3.36 8.66
N HIS A 116 0.78 -2.65 7.88
CA HIS A 116 2.23 -2.67 8.05
C HIS A 116 2.65 -2.14 9.44
N VAL A 117 2.10 -1.01 9.87
CA VAL A 117 2.38 -0.41 11.18
C VAL A 117 1.96 -1.34 12.32
N GLU A 118 0.77 -1.95 12.23
CA GLU A 118 0.32 -2.92 13.22
C GLU A 118 1.21 -4.17 13.28
N ASN A 119 1.67 -4.65 12.13
CA ASN A 119 2.60 -5.78 12.05
C ASN A 119 3.92 -5.44 12.75
N LEU A 120 4.44 -4.23 12.55
CA LEU A 120 5.64 -3.75 13.25
C LEU A 120 5.42 -3.67 14.77
N LYS A 121 4.29 -3.14 15.23
CA LYS A 121 3.93 -3.11 16.66
C LYS A 121 3.91 -4.52 17.26
N ARG A 122 3.24 -5.47 16.59
CA ARG A 122 3.19 -6.88 17.04
C ARG A 122 4.57 -7.55 17.01
N HIS A 123 5.44 -7.20 16.07
CA HIS A 123 6.81 -7.70 16.03
C HIS A 123 7.62 -7.19 17.22
N HIS A 124 7.59 -5.87 17.44
CA HIS A 124 8.30 -5.21 18.53
C HIS A 124 7.90 -5.76 19.90
N MET A 125 6.59 -5.96 20.15
CA MET A 125 6.12 -6.55 21.42
C MET A 125 6.62 -7.98 21.63
N ARG A 126 6.69 -8.79 20.56
CA ARG A 126 7.20 -10.17 20.63
C ARG A 126 8.69 -10.17 20.95
N GLU A 127 9.49 -9.38 20.23
CA GLU A 127 10.92 -9.25 20.51
C GLU A 127 11.18 -8.73 21.92
N HIS A 128 10.40 -7.77 22.40
CA HIS A 128 10.51 -7.28 23.77
C HIS A 128 10.20 -8.38 24.80
N ALA A 129 9.18 -9.20 24.58
CA ALA A 129 8.85 -10.31 25.48
C ALA A 129 9.96 -11.38 25.51
N GLU A 130 10.49 -11.76 24.34
CA GLU A 130 11.61 -12.71 24.21
C GLU A 130 12.88 -12.18 24.90
N LEU A 131 13.16 -10.88 24.79
CA LEU A 131 14.28 -10.24 25.47
C LEU A 131 14.12 -10.26 27.00
N GLU A 132 12.92 -9.98 27.51
CA GLU A 132 12.65 -10.03 28.95
C GLU A 132 12.73 -11.46 29.50
N GLU A 133 12.27 -12.46 28.76
CA GLU A 133 12.44 -13.87 29.13
C GLU A 133 13.92 -14.26 29.21
N MET A 134 14.72 -13.88 28.19
CA MET A 134 16.16 -14.15 28.18
C MET A 134 16.87 -13.50 29.38
N LYS A 135 16.53 -12.25 29.72
CA LYS A 135 17.07 -11.57 30.90
C LYS A 135 16.74 -12.32 32.19
N ARG A 136 15.50 -12.79 32.36
CA ARG A 136 15.09 -13.58 33.53
C ARG A 136 15.87 -14.89 33.63
N LEU A 137 16.02 -15.61 32.53
CA LEU A 137 16.79 -16.86 32.48
C LEU A 137 18.26 -16.64 32.88
N ILE A 138 18.88 -15.56 32.39
CA ILE A 138 20.27 -15.21 32.76
C ILE A 138 20.37 -14.88 34.25
N GLN A 139 19.46 -14.07 34.79
CA GLN A 139 19.44 -13.72 36.22
C GLN A 139 19.19 -14.93 37.12
N GLN A 140 18.31 -15.84 36.70
CA GLN A 140 18.07 -17.09 37.42
C GLN A 140 19.31 -17.99 37.38
N ASN A 141 19.97 -18.11 36.23
CA ASN A 141 21.18 -18.92 36.09
C ASN A 141 22.34 -18.38 36.94
N SER A 142 22.54 -17.05 36.98
CA SER A 142 23.56 -16.43 37.82
C SER A 142 23.28 -16.64 39.31
N ARG A 143 22.02 -16.49 39.76
CA ARG A 143 21.61 -16.81 41.14
C ARG A 143 21.81 -18.28 41.48
N ASN A 144 21.41 -19.19 40.60
CA ASN A 144 21.60 -20.63 40.79
C ASN A 144 23.09 -21.00 40.88
N ARG A 145 23.93 -20.35 40.09
CA ARG A 145 25.39 -20.52 40.15
C ARG A 145 25.97 -20.04 41.48
N GLN A 146 25.56 -18.86 41.97
CA GLN A 146 25.97 -18.36 43.29
C GLN A 146 25.53 -19.28 44.44
N LEU A 147 24.34 -19.89 44.34
CA LEU A 147 23.85 -20.86 45.32
C LEU A 147 24.64 -22.19 45.27
N ALA A 148 25.03 -22.65 44.08
CA ALA A 148 25.89 -23.82 43.94
C ALA A 148 27.31 -23.59 44.50
N GLU A 149 27.83 -22.37 44.39
CA GLU A 149 29.14 -21.98 44.94
C GLU A 149 29.11 -21.92 46.49
N THR A 150 28.03 -21.42 47.09
CA THR A 150 27.88 -21.35 48.57
C THR A 150 27.57 -22.69 49.24
N GLN A 151 26.87 -23.62 48.56
CA GLN A 151 26.69 -24.99 49.05
C GLN A 151 27.97 -25.84 48.95
N GLY A 152 28.91 -25.48 48.06
CA GLY A 152 30.22 -26.11 47.96
C GLY A 152 31.16 -25.83 49.14
N GLU A 153 30.87 -24.81 49.96
CA GLU A 153 31.70 -24.41 51.11
C GLU A 153 31.21 -24.97 52.45
N CYS A 154 29.99 -25.52 52.53
CA CYS A 154 29.41 -26.05 53.78
C CYS A 154 29.69 -27.55 54.01
N GLY A 155 30.79 -28.04 53.45
CA GLY A 155 31.24 -29.43 53.55
C GLY A 155 32.74 -29.53 53.78
N ALA A 156 33.27 -28.79 54.77
CA ALA A 156 34.65 -28.94 55.19
C ALA A 156 34.82 -30.22 56.04
N HIS A 157 35.30 -31.30 55.41
CA HIS A 157 36.02 -32.36 56.10
C HIS A 157 37.41 -32.47 55.45
N PRO A 158 38.53 -32.31 56.20
CA PRO A 158 39.86 -32.32 55.60
C PRO A 158 40.47 -33.73 55.60
N GLN A 159 40.76 -34.29 54.43
CA GLN A 159 41.76 -35.35 54.24
C GLN A 159 42.41 -35.27 52.85
N PRO A 160 43.68 -35.67 52.70
CA PRO A 160 44.57 -35.20 51.63
C PRO A 160 44.55 -36.04 50.33
N HIS A 161 44.79 -35.33 49.22
CA HIS A 161 45.23 -35.66 47.84
C HIS A 161 45.54 -37.13 47.44
N PRO A 162 45.31 -37.58 46.17
CA PRO A 162 45.96 -36.98 45.00
C PRO A 162 45.23 -36.99 43.63
N LEU A 163 45.65 -36.04 42.78
CA LEU A 163 45.69 -36.07 41.30
C LEU A 163 44.59 -36.84 40.55
N GLN A 164 43.53 -36.15 40.10
CA GLN A 164 42.81 -36.55 38.89
C GLN A 164 42.13 -35.36 38.22
N GLY A 165 42.42 -35.16 36.93
CA GLY A 165 41.99 -34.01 36.15
C GLY A 165 40.48 -33.84 36.13
N SER A 166 39.98 -32.79 36.81
CA SER A 166 38.60 -32.36 36.66
C SER A 166 38.50 -31.49 35.42
N ALA A 167 38.19 -32.15 34.30
CA ALA A 167 37.76 -31.48 33.09
C ALA A 167 36.53 -30.62 33.42
N ARG A 168 36.74 -29.30 33.60
CA ARG A 168 35.67 -28.32 33.59
C ARG A 168 34.90 -28.49 32.28
N ARG A 169 33.77 -29.20 32.31
CA ARG A 169 32.87 -29.31 31.16
C ARG A 169 32.31 -27.91 30.89
N ARG A 170 32.92 -27.22 29.94
CA ARG A 170 32.48 -25.94 29.43
C ARG A 170 31.18 -26.16 28.66
N VAL A 171 30.03 -25.87 29.27
CA VAL A 171 28.76 -25.86 28.54
C VAL A 171 28.74 -24.59 27.68
N SER A 172 29.05 -24.75 26.39
CA SER A 172 28.93 -23.66 25.42
C SER A 172 27.48 -23.63 24.95
N ILE A 173 26.69 -22.68 25.45
CA ILE A 173 25.34 -22.42 24.92
C ILE A 173 25.53 -21.53 23.69
N ALA A 174 25.47 -22.15 22.50
CA ALA A 174 25.42 -21.40 21.26
C ALA A 174 24.01 -20.80 21.09
N VAL A 175 23.89 -19.48 21.29
CA VAL A 175 22.68 -18.74 20.90
C VAL A 175 22.79 -18.43 19.42
N ILE A 176 22.15 -19.22 18.57
CA ILE A 176 22.05 -18.93 17.13
C ILE A 176 20.84 -17.99 16.93
N PRO A 177 21.05 -16.73 16.50
CA PRO A 177 19.95 -15.86 16.13
C PRO A 177 19.18 -16.46 14.96
N LYS A 178 17.84 -16.55 15.04
CA LYS A 178 16.97 -17.06 13.95
C LYS A 178 17.12 -16.32 12.61
N GLN A 179 17.80 -15.17 12.60
CA GLN A 179 18.09 -14.40 11.39
C GLN A 179 19.12 -15.08 10.46
N LEU A 180 19.84 -16.12 10.93
CA LEU A 180 20.76 -16.92 10.12
C LEU A 180 20.12 -18.16 9.46
N LEU A 181 18.87 -18.50 9.79
CA LEU A 181 18.16 -19.66 9.20
C LEU A 181 17.30 -19.28 7.96
N VAL A 182 17.47 -18.07 7.42
CA VAL A 182 16.82 -17.63 6.17
C VAL A 182 17.90 -17.16 5.20
N ARG A 183 18.84 -18.04 4.85
CA ARG A 183 19.74 -17.79 3.71
C ARG A 183 20.40 -19.03 3.14
N THR A 184 19.62 -20.03 2.76
CA THR A 184 20.03 -21.03 1.77
C THR A 184 18.86 -21.43 0.88
N HIS A 185 18.55 -20.57 -0.10
CA HIS A 185 18.14 -21.05 -1.42
C HIS A 185 18.30 -19.94 -2.46
N VAL A 186 19.53 -19.75 -2.94
CA VAL A 186 19.84 -19.38 -4.35
C VAL A 186 21.30 -19.77 -4.62
N ARG A 187 21.54 -20.86 -5.36
CA ARG A 187 22.22 -20.85 -6.68
C ARG A 187 22.40 -22.28 -7.22
N GLY A 188 22.03 -22.43 -8.48
CA GLY A 188 22.04 -23.62 -9.30
C GLY A 188 21.00 -23.42 -10.39
#